data_AF-A0A181ZGD1-F1
#
_entry.id   AF-A0A181ZGD1-F1
#
_cell.length_a   1.000
_cell.length_b   1.000
_cell.length_c   1.000
_cell.angle_alpha   90.00
_cell.angle_beta   90.00
_cell.angle_gamma   90.00
#
_symmetry.space_group_name_H-M   'P 1'
#
loop_
_entity.id
_entity.type
_entity.pdbx_description
1 polymer ?
#
loop_
_entity_poly.entity_id
_entity_poly.type
_entity_poly.pdbx_seq_one_letter_code
_entity_poly.pdbx_strand_id
1 'polypeptide(L)'
;MIAPKFARPNAAEEARAYAIATERDNDMCQRCFRGGSVNRDHRLNRSQGGRTVPSNLQLLCGSGTTGCHGWRTENLRAALEDGWRVPAGQDPKEWPARRWLRTKVGTLHAAWVLYDDEGGWQEISAKEARRRMGGDG
;
A
#
# COMPACT_ATOMS: atom_id res chain seq x y z
N MET A 1 -12.85 18.35 -16.50
CA MET A 1 -13.91 17.86 -15.59
C MET A 1 -13.30 17.66 -14.21
N ILE A 2 -13.85 18.30 -13.19
CA ILE A 2 -13.38 18.14 -11.81
C ILE A 2 -13.91 16.79 -11.33
N ALA A 3 -13.01 15.80 -11.16
CA ALA A 3 -13.38 14.52 -10.58
C ALA A 3 -14.11 14.75 -9.24
N PRO A 4 -15.17 13.99 -8.92
CA PRO A 4 -15.89 14.19 -7.67
C PRO A 4 -14.90 14.16 -6.52
N LYS A 5 -14.93 15.22 -5.71
CA LYS A 5 -14.11 15.34 -4.51
C LYS A 5 -14.68 14.35 -3.50
N PHE A 6 -14.31 13.08 -3.66
CA PHE A 6 -14.70 11.99 -2.77
C PHE A 6 -14.52 12.46 -1.32
N ALA A 7 -15.51 12.23 -0.46
CA ALA A 7 -15.48 12.71 0.92
C ALA A 7 -14.28 12.13 1.69
N ARG A 8 -13.78 12.87 2.68
CA ARG A 8 -12.83 12.31 3.64
C ARG A 8 -13.56 11.27 4.49
N PRO A 9 -12.97 10.09 4.74
CA PRO A 9 -13.58 9.11 5.62
C PRO A 9 -13.76 9.68 7.02
N ASN A 10 -14.87 9.35 7.66
CA ASN A 10 -15.12 9.61 9.07
C ASN A 10 -14.34 8.61 9.96
N ALA A 11 -14.37 8.81 11.28
CA ALA A 11 -13.60 7.99 12.21
C ALA A 11 -13.95 6.48 12.16
N ALA A 12 -15.23 6.13 11.96
CA ALA A 12 -15.64 4.74 11.85
C ALA A 12 -15.14 4.09 10.55
N GLU A 13 -15.16 4.86 9.45
CA GLU A 13 -14.60 4.42 8.16
C GLU A 13 -13.07 4.26 8.23
N GLU A 14 -12.36 5.18 8.91
CA GLU A 14 -10.92 5.03 9.16
C GLU A 14 -10.63 3.77 9.98
N ALA A 15 -11.37 3.54 11.06
CA ALA A 15 -11.21 2.34 11.90
C ALA A 15 -11.44 1.06 11.10
N ARG A 16 -12.47 1.04 10.24
CA ARG A 16 -12.74 -0.09 9.34
C ARG A 16 -11.60 -0.30 8.35
N ALA A 17 -11.07 0.76 7.76
CA ALA A 17 -9.96 0.66 6.81
C ALA A 17 -8.70 0.08 7.47
N TYR A 18 -8.40 0.46 8.71
CA TYR A 18 -7.29 -0.13 9.46
C TYR A 18 -7.49 -1.60 9.77
N ALA A 19 -8.72 -2.01 10.13
CA ALA A 19 -9.04 -3.42 10.38
C ALA A 19 -8.87 -4.26 9.11
N ILE A 20 -9.43 -3.79 7.99
CA ILE A 20 -9.31 -4.44 6.67
C ILE A 20 -7.84 -4.62 6.28
N ALA A 21 -7.02 -3.57 6.37
CA ALA A 21 -5.61 -3.65 6.00
C ALA A 21 -4.83 -4.63 6.91
N THR A 22 -5.12 -4.64 8.22
CA THR A 22 -4.52 -5.58 9.16
C THR A 22 -4.84 -7.03 8.82
N GLU A 23 -6.12 -7.33 8.57
CA GLU A 23 -6.58 -8.68 8.21
C GLU A 23 -5.99 -9.11 6.87
N ARG A 24 -6.09 -8.24 5.85
CA ARG A 24 -5.53 -8.47 4.50
C ARG A 24 -4.05 -8.85 4.52
N ASP A 25 -3.28 -8.19 5.38
CA ASP A 25 -1.83 -8.34 5.46
C ASP A 25 -1.41 -9.37 6.53
N ASN A 26 -2.36 -10.01 7.22
CA ASN A 26 -2.16 -11.06 8.22
C ASN A 26 -1.19 -10.68 9.34
N ASP A 27 -1.22 -9.43 9.81
CA ASP A 27 -0.27 -8.90 10.80
C ASP A 27 1.22 -9.05 10.41
N MET A 28 1.51 -9.19 9.11
CA MET A 28 2.87 -9.33 8.57
C MET A 28 3.30 -8.07 7.84
N CYS A 29 4.57 -7.68 8.04
CA CYS A 29 5.18 -6.63 7.24
C CYS A 29 5.22 -7.06 5.76
N GLN A 30 4.58 -6.29 4.87
CA GLN A 30 4.52 -6.65 3.46
C GLN A 30 5.86 -6.50 2.73
N ARG A 31 6.85 -5.80 3.31
CA ARG A 31 8.21 -5.70 2.76
C ARG A 31 9.10 -6.86 3.18
N CYS A 32 9.33 -7.04 4.48
CA CYS A 32 10.27 -8.06 4.98
C CYS A 32 9.62 -9.36 5.47
N PHE A 33 8.29 -9.45 5.45
CA PHE A 33 7.49 -10.59 5.92
C PHE A 33 7.72 -11.01 7.38
N ARG A 34 8.23 -10.09 8.21
CA ARG A 34 8.32 -10.29 9.67
C ARG A 34 7.02 -9.83 10.32
N GLY A 35 6.48 -10.65 11.22
CA GLY A 35 5.34 -10.31 12.08
C GLY A 35 5.78 -9.54 13.33
N GLY A 36 4.85 -9.34 14.27
CA GLY A 36 5.07 -8.63 15.53
C GLY A 36 4.61 -7.17 15.45
N SER A 37 5.48 -6.22 15.81
CA SER A 37 5.14 -4.79 15.81
C SER A 37 5.09 -4.19 14.39
N VAL A 38 3.94 -4.32 13.76
CA VAL A 38 3.61 -3.73 12.44
C VAL A 38 2.69 -2.51 12.60
N ASN A 39 2.84 -1.56 11.69
CA ASN A 39 2.05 -0.34 11.62
C ASN A 39 1.30 -0.26 10.29
N ARG A 40 0.09 0.33 10.32
CA ARG A 40 -0.69 0.64 9.12
C ARG A 40 -0.13 1.92 8.49
N ASP A 41 0.71 1.72 7.50
CA ASP A 41 1.42 2.76 6.79
C ASP A 41 0.58 3.27 5.61
N HIS A 42 0.46 4.60 5.47
CA HIS A 42 -0.20 5.21 4.32
C HIS A 42 0.77 5.26 3.13
N ARG A 43 0.43 4.58 2.03
CA ARG A 43 1.24 4.56 0.80
C ARG A 43 1.37 5.95 0.17
N LEU A 44 0.28 6.71 0.12
CA LEU A 44 0.26 8.15 -0.07
C LEU A 44 0.10 8.83 1.29
N ASN A 45 1.08 9.65 1.69
CA ASN A 45 1.08 10.28 3.00
C ASN A 45 -0.15 11.17 3.21
N ARG A 46 -0.68 11.20 4.44
CA ARG A 46 -1.82 12.07 4.81
C ARG A 46 -1.56 13.55 4.54
N SER A 47 -0.33 14.03 4.80
CA SER A 47 0.09 15.41 4.51
C SER A 47 0.11 15.75 3.01
N GLN A 48 0.07 14.74 2.14
CA GLN A 48 0.04 14.88 0.68
C GLN A 48 -1.35 14.58 0.09
N GLY A 49 -2.39 14.58 0.94
CA GLY A 49 -3.76 14.31 0.52
C GLY A 49 -4.18 12.84 0.57
N GLY A 50 -3.31 11.96 1.06
CA GLY A 50 -3.63 10.55 1.26
C GLY A 50 -4.73 10.32 2.28
N ARG A 51 -5.64 9.40 1.98
CA ARG A 51 -6.78 9.07 2.83
C ARG A 51 -6.58 7.74 3.53
N THR A 52 -7.32 7.55 4.61
CA THR A 52 -7.34 6.28 5.35
C THR A 52 -8.36 5.35 4.73
N VAL A 53 -7.96 4.70 3.63
CA VAL A 53 -8.75 3.70 2.91
C VAL A 53 -7.87 2.48 2.66
N PRO A 54 -8.43 1.25 2.54
CA PRO A 54 -7.63 0.03 2.43
C PRO A 54 -6.62 0.03 1.29
N SER A 55 -6.97 0.63 0.14
CA SER A 55 -6.08 0.73 -1.01
C SER A 55 -4.81 1.56 -0.76
N ASN A 56 -4.91 2.50 0.19
CA ASN A 56 -3.82 3.38 0.59
C ASN A 56 -3.07 2.88 1.83
N LEU A 57 -3.45 1.75 2.42
CA LEU A 57 -2.81 1.21 3.62
C LEU A 57 -2.00 -0.03 3.29
N GLN A 58 -0.90 -0.23 4.02
CA GLN A 58 -0.09 -1.46 4.01
C GLN A 58 0.52 -1.69 5.39
N LEU A 59 0.80 -2.93 5.78
CA LEU A 59 1.50 -3.21 7.02
C LEU A 59 3.02 -3.18 6.83
N LEU A 60 3.71 -2.36 7.62
CA LEU A 60 5.17 -2.32 7.68
C LEU A 60 5.67 -2.42 9.13
N CYS A 61 6.76 -3.15 9.37
CA CYS A 61 7.38 -3.20 10.69
C CYS A 61 8.13 -1.89 11.00
N GLY A 62 8.24 -1.60 12.31
CA GLY A 62 8.87 -0.38 12.81
C GLY A 62 7.98 0.86 12.66
N SER A 63 8.54 2.02 12.97
CA SER A 63 7.88 3.33 12.96
C SER A 63 8.27 4.16 11.73
N GLY A 64 7.73 5.37 11.57
CA GLY A 64 8.16 6.29 10.52
C GLY A 64 9.66 6.62 10.50
N THR A 65 10.44 6.19 11.49
CA THR A 65 11.89 6.36 11.62
C THR A 65 12.65 5.05 11.85
N THR A 66 11.98 3.89 11.90
CA THR A 66 12.63 2.59 12.18
C THR A 66 12.04 1.47 11.33
N GLY A 67 12.82 0.41 11.10
CA GLY A 67 12.33 -0.77 10.36
C GLY A 67 11.97 -0.46 8.89
N CYS A 68 11.05 -1.23 8.33
CA CYS A 68 10.63 -1.05 6.93
C CYS A 68 9.79 0.22 6.72
N HIS A 69 9.05 0.65 7.74
CA HIS A 69 8.32 1.91 7.71
C HIS A 69 9.29 3.10 7.70
N GLY A 70 10.35 3.09 8.50
CA GLY A 70 11.40 4.11 8.47
C GLY A 70 12.14 4.14 7.14
N TRP A 71 12.53 2.97 6.65
CA TRP A 71 13.23 2.84 5.37
C TRP A 71 12.50 3.54 4.22
N ARG A 72 11.17 3.37 4.09
CA ARG A 72 10.41 4.01 2.99
C ARG A 72 10.34 5.54 3.12
N THR A 73 10.42 6.06 4.34
CA THR A 73 10.42 7.50 4.65
C THR A 73 11.76 8.14 4.32
N GLU A 74 12.86 7.38 4.43
CA GLU A 74 14.21 7.87 4.13
C GLU A 74 14.60 7.63 2.65
N ASN A 75 14.01 6.63 2.00
CA ASN A 75 14.39 6.19 0.65
C ASN A 75 13.29 6.47 -0.37
N LEU A 76 12.88 7.74 -0.51
CA LEU A 76 11.65 8.11 -1.23
C LEU A 76 11.59 7.61 -2.67
N ARG A 77 12.69 7.77 -3.41
CA ARG A 77 12.77 7.35 -4.82
C ARG A 77 12.64 5.84 -4.94
N ALA A 78 13.42 5.09 -4.17
CA ALA A 78 13.34 3.62 -4.15
C ALA A 78 11.96 3.14 -3.68
N ALA A 79 11.35 3.80 -2.70
CA ALA A 79 10.01 3.45 -2.22
C ALA A 79 8.91 3.67 -3.28
N LEU A 80 9.06 4.67 -4.15
CA LEU A 80 8.18 4.89 -5.30
C LEU A 80 8.39 3.80 -6.37
N GLU A 81 9.65 3.56 -6.75
CA GLU A 81 10.04 2.55 -7.75
C GLU A 81 9.63 1.13 -7.33
N ASP A 82 9.70 0.84 -6.02
CA ASP A 82 9.35 -0.46 -5.45
C ASP A 82 7.88 -0.54 -4.99
N GLY A 83 7.03 0.46 -5.27
CA GLY A 83 5.60 0.42 -4.94
C GLY A 83 5.23 0.48 -3.45
N TRP A 84 6.17 0.80 -2.58
CA TRP A 84 5.93 1.07 -1.16
C TRP A 84 5.38 2.49 -0.92
N ARG A 85 5.37 3.34 -1.95
CA ARG A 85 4.84 4.71 -1.90
C ARG A 85 4.07 5.05 -3.17
N VAL A 86 3.10 5.94 -3.01
CA VAL A 86 2.30 6.54 -4.10
C VAL A 86 2.68 8.03 -4.22
N PRO A 87 2.95 8.55 -5.43
CA PRO A 87 3.20 9.97 -5.64
C PRO A 87 1.99 10.84 -5.27
N ALA A 88 2.25 12.10 -4.89
CA ALA A 88 1.17 13.05 -4.65
C ALA A 88 0.33 13.25 -5.93
N GLY A 89 -1.00 13.29 -5.78
CA GLY A 89 -1.94 13.44 -6.88
C GLY A 89 -2.30 12.15 -7.64
N GLN A 90 -1.64 11.03 -7.32
CA GLN A 90 -1.98 9.71 -7.89
C GLN A 90 -3.00 8.98 -7.02
N ASP A 91 -3.83 8.13 -7.63
CA ASP A 91 -4.79 7.28 -6.93
C ASP A 91 -4.09 6.01 -6.41
N PRO A 92 -4.09 5.73 -5.09
CA PRO A 92 -3.54 4.50 -4.53
C PRO A 92 -4.12 3.21 -5.10
N LYS A 93 -5.35 3.22 -5.64
CA LYS A 93 -5.97 2.06 -6.31
C LYS A 93 -5.33 1.75 -7.65
N GLU A 94 -4.88 2.78 -8.36
CA GLU A 94 -4.30 2.64 -9.70
C GLU A 94 -2.78 2.53 -9.68
N TRP A 95 -2.15 2.96 -8.57
CA TRP A 95 -0.70 2.88 -8.39
C TRP A 95 -0.28 1.50 -7.87
N PRO A 96 0.63 0.78 -8.54
CA PRO A 96 1.07 -0.55 -8.13
C PRO A 96 1.71 -0.60 -6.74
N ALA A 97 1.47 -1.70 -6.03
CA ALA A 97 2.07 -2.02 -4.74
C ALA A 97 2.87 -3.32 -4.79
N ARG A 98 3.83 -3.48 -3.89
CA ARG A 98 4.45 -4.77 -3.61
C ARG A 98 3.77 -5.43 -2.41
N ARG A 99 3.63 -6.75 -2.47
CA ARG A 99 3.22 -7.56 -1.32
C ARG A 99 3.65 -9.01 -1.43
N TRP A 100 3.58 -9.73 -0.32
CA TRP A 100 3.71 -11.18 -0.30
C TRP A 100 2.36 -11.84 -0.53
N LEU A 101 2.33 -12.81 -1.45
CA LEU A 101 1.19 -13.66 -1.74
C LEU A 101 1.51 -15.09 -1.35
N ARG A 102 0.51 -15.79 -0.79
CA ARG A 102 0.61 -17.21 -0.47
C ARG A 102 0.15 -18.03 -1.68
N THR A 103 0.98 -18.95 -2.12
CA THR A 103 0.61 -19.89 -3.19
C THR A 103 -0.29 -21.00 -2.66
N LYS A 104 -0.92 -21.76 -3.58
CA LYS A 104 -1.74 -22.93 -3.22
C LYS A 104 -0.99 -24.00 -2.44
N VAL A 105 0.34 -24.06 -2.58
CA VAL A 105 1.22 -25.02 -1.89
C VAL A 105 1.87 -24.43 -0.64
N GLY A 106 1.41 -23.27 -0.17
CA GLY A 106 1.84 -22.65 1.08
C GLY A 106 3.15 -21.85 1.00
N THR A 107 3.79 -21.77 -0.16
CA THR A 107 4.98 -20.92 -0.37
C THR A 107 4.60 -19.46 -0.51
N LEU A 108 5.58 -18.57 -0.39
CA LEU A 108 5.41 -17.13 -0.55
C LEU A 108 6.10 -16.68 -1.84
N HIS A 109 5.45 -15.79 -2.58
CA HIS A 109 6.10 -15.06 -3.66
C HIS A 109 5.78 -13.57 -3.54
N ALA A 110 6.77 -12.74 -3.87
CA ALA A 110 6.61 -11.30 -3.84
C ALA A 110 6.05 -10.84 -5.18
N ALA A 111 4.84 -10.31 -5.16
CA ALA A 111 4.08 -9.93 -6.34
C ALA A 111 3.90 -8.41 -6.46
N TRP A 112 3.55 -7.97 -7.66
CA TRP A 112 2.99 -6.65 -7.89
C TRP A 112 1.47 -6.76 -7.85
N VAL A 113 0.81 -5.82 -7.18
CA VAL A 113 -0.65 -5.81 -7.06
C VAL A 113 -1.23 -4.41 -7.20
N LEU A 114 -2.52 -4.35 -7.51
CA LEU A 114 -3.38 -3.21 -7.23
C LEU A 114 -4.25 -3.55 -6.02
N TYR A 115 -4.41 -2.61 -5.10
CA TYR A 115 -5.34 -2.76 -3.99
C TYR A 115 -6.66 -2.06 -4.29
N ASP A 116 -7.75 -2.58 -3.74
CA ASP A 116 -9.03 -1.90 -3.71
C ASP A 116 -9.40 -1.43 -2.29
N ASP A 117 -10.54 -0.75 -2.16
CA ASP A 117 -11.05 -0.25 -0.88
C ASP A 117 -11.90 -1.28 -0.10
N GLU A 118 -12.10 -2.48 -0.65
CA GLU A 118 -12.73 -3.62 0.03
C GLU A 118 -11.70 -4.50 0.74
N GLY A 119 -10.41 -4.25 0.54
CA GLY A 119 -9.30 -5.04 1.07
C GLY A 119 -8.83 -6.13 0.13
N GLY A 120 -9.41 -6.22 -1.06
CA GLY A 120 -8.95 -7.09 -2.12
C GLY A 120 -7.67 -6.59 -2.77
N TRP A 121 -7.12 -7.45 -3.61
CA TRP A 121 -5.97 -7.14 -4.43
C TRP A 121 -6.03 -7.91 -5.75
N GLN A 122 -5.55 -7.27 -6.80
CA GLN A 122 -5.38 -7.88 -8.11
C GLN A 122 -3.88 -8.01 -8.39
N GLU A 123 -3.39 -9.23 -8.59
CA GLU A 123 -2.02 -9.44 -9.06
C GLU A 123 -1.86 -8.92 -10.49
N ILE A 124 -0.76 -8.19 -10.72
CA ILE A 124 -0.38 -7.65 -12.02
C ILE A 124 1.06 -8.03 -12.36
N SER A 125 1.40 -8.03 -13.65
CA SER A 125 2.77 -8.31 -14.09
C SER A 125 3.72 -7.16 -13.74
N ALA A 126 5.02 -7.45 -13.62
CA ALA A 126 6.04 -6.41 -13.48
C ALA A 126 6.07 -5.42 -14.67
N LYS A 127 5.72 -5.89 -15.87
CA LYS A 127 5.58 -5.03 -17.07
C LYS A 127 4.44 -4.03 -16.88
N GLU A 128 3.29 -4.49 -16.39
CA GLU A 128 2.14 -3.63 -16.12
C GLU A 128 2.41 -2.63 -14.99
N ALA A 129 3.10 -3.08 -13.93
CA ALA A 129 3.50 -2.18 -12.84
C ALA A 129 4.39 -1.03 -13.36
N ARG A 130 5.39 -1.35 -14.19
CA ARG A 130 6.25 -0.34 -14.81
C ARG A 130 5.48 0.63 -15.71
N ARG A 131 4.55 0.13 -16.52
CA ARG A 131 3.71 0.96 -17.40
C ARG A 131 2.90 1.98 -16.58
N ARG A 132 2.26 1.53 -15.50
CA ARG A 132 1.47 2.40 -14.60
C ARG A 132 2.34 3.41 -13.86
N MET A 133 3.53 3.03 -13.42
CA MET A 133 4.45 3.93 -12.71
C MET A 133 5.19 4.90 -13.62
N GLY A 134 5.39 4.54 -14.89
CA GLY A 134 6.09 5.35 -15.89
C GLY A 134 5.24 6.45 -16.52
N GLY A 135 3.91 6.40 -16.37
CA GLY A 135 3.00 7.40 -16.94
C GLY A 135 2.62 7.17 -18.41
N ASP A 136 2.86 5.96 -18.95
CA ASP A 136 2.52 5.60 -20.35
C ASP A 136 1.04 5.16 -20.49
N GLY A 137 0.11 5.96 -19.97
CA GLY A 137 -1.33 5.70 -19.99
C GLY A 137 -2.14 6.91 -20.44
#